data_AF-M0QH52-F1
#
_entry.id   AF-M0QH52-F1
#
_cell.length_a   1.000
_cell.length_b   1.000
_cell.length_c   1.000
_cell.angle_alpha   90.00
_cell.angle_beta   90.00
_cell.angle_gamma   90.00
#
_symmetry.space_group_name_H-M   'P 1'
#
loop_
_entity.id
_entity.type
_entity.pdbx_description
1 polymer ?
#
loop_
_entity_poly.entity_id
_entity_poly.type
_entity_poly.pdbx_seq_one_letter_code
_entity_poly.pdbx_strand_id
1 'polypeptide(L)'
;MVTRAAVVADLEEVLRTPIDFVADPDDESWYRGELFGEAVFIRMGDFPDEEAYSLYLGHGRWMDFTAIPRRWTITTPPGGWPPTARPRLAKGEFHE
;
A
#
# COMPACT_ATOMS: atom_id res chain seq x y z
N MET A 1 0.65 4.33 -8.77
CA MET A 1 0.83 2.98 -9.33
C MET A 1 1.98 2.22 -8.69
N VAL A 2 1.69 1.06 -8.10
CA VAL A 2 2.69 0.10 -7.63
C VAL A 2 3.20 -0.74 -8.81
N THR A 3 4.49 -1.08 -8.80
CA THR A 3 5.07 -2.01 -9.78
C THR A 3 5.83 -3.11 -9.06
N ARG A 4 6.09 -4.22 -9.75
CA ARG A 4 6.94 -5.29 -9.19
C ARG A 4 8.35 -4.79 -8.80
N ALA A 5 8.82 -3.72 -9.44
CA ALA A 5 10.11 -3.09 -9.21
C ALA A 5 10.12 -2.08 -8.04
N ALA A 6 8.96 -1.71 -7.47
CA ALA A 6 8.93 -0.93 -6.25
C ALA A 6 9.55 -1.74 -5.10
N VAL A 7 10.37 -1.09 -4.26
CA VAL A 7 11.12 -1.74 -3.18
C VAL A 7 11.06 -0.86 -1.94
N VAL A 8 10.95 -1.49 -0.77
CA VAL A 8 11.21 -0.83 0.51
C VAL A 8 12.68 -1.08 0.86
N ALA A 9 13.50 -0.03 0.82
CA ALA A 9 14.93 -0.13 1.06
C ALA A 9 15.27 -0.44 2.54
N ASP A 10 14.55 0.19 3.47
CA ASP A 10 14.72 0.00 4.92
C ASP A 10 13.37 -0.19 5.61
N LEU A 11 13.07 -1.43 5.98
CA LEU A 11 11.81 -1.80 6.63
C LEU A 11 11.71 -1.26 8.06
N GLU A 12 12.82 -1.23 8.81
CA GLU A 12 12.79 -0.76 10.20
C GLU A 12 12.49 0.74 10.24
N GLU A 13 13.09 1.49 9.32
CA GLU A 13 12.84 2.91 9.14
C GLU A 13 11.40 3.21 8.71
N VAL A 14 10.85 2.42 7.76
CA VAL A 14 9.44 2.54 7.34
C VAL A 14 8.49 2.33 8.52
N LEU A 15 8.74 1.34 9.37
CA LEU A 15 7.87 1.02 10.50
C LEU A 15 7.95 2.04 11.65
N ARG A 16 9.07 2.75 11.82
CA ARG A 16 9.26 3.74 12.90
C ARG A 16 8.87 5.17 12.51
N THR A 17 8.83 5.46 11.21
CA THR A 17 8.56 6.80 10.69
C THR A 17 7.05 7.04 10.54
N PRO A 18 6.55 8.25 10.87
CA PRO A 18 5.21 8.64 10.49
C PRO A 18 5.07 8.74 8.97
N ILE A 19 4.09 8.03 8.41
CA ILE A 19 3.82 8.02 6.98
C ILE A 19 2.32 8.23 6.77
N ASP A 20 1.98 9.22 5.96
CA ASP A 20 0.61 9.45 5.52
C ASP A 20 0.40 8.72 4.20
N PHE A 21 -0.37 7.64 4.26
CA PHE A 21 -0.79 6.87 3.10
C PHE A 21 -2.10 7.43 2.56
N VAL A 22 -2.11 7.81 1.29
CA VAL A 22 -3.28 8.28 0.57
C VAL A 22 -3.68 7.26 -0.48
N ALA A 23 -4.98 7.15 -0.77
CA ALA A 23 -5.47 6.29 -1.84
C ALA A 23 -4.70 6.53 -3.14
N ASP A 24 -4.11 5.49 -3.71
CA ASP A 24 -3.35 5.59 -4.95
C ASP A 24 -4.32 5.93 -6.10
N PRO A 25 -4.08 6.99 -6.88
CA PRO A 25 -5.03 7.41 -7.90
C PRO A 25 -5.10 6.45 -9.11
N ASP A 26 -4.11 5.57 -9.26
CA ASP A 26 -3.96 4.68 -10.41
C ASP A 26 -4.48 3.28 -10.13
N ASP A 27 -4.46 2.83 -8.88
CA ASP A 27 -4.78 1.46 -8.48
C ASP A 27 -5.72 1.41 -7.26
N GLU A 28 -6.90 0.83 -7.46
CA GLU A 28 -7.87 0.61 -6.38
C GLU A 28 -7.31 -0.31 -5.29
N SER A 29 -7.74 -0.07 -4.05
CA SER A 29 -7.29 -0.78 -2.84
C SER A 29 -5.82 -0.61 -2.48
N TRP A 30 -5.06 0.14 -3.28
CA TRP A 30 -3.70 0.54 -2.94
C TRP A 30 -3.68 1.94 -2.34
N TYR A 31 -2.78 2.11 -1.38
CA TYR A 31 -2.40 3.40 -0.85
C TYR A 31 -0.92 3.61 -1.02
N ARG A 32 -0.57 4.86 -1.31
CA ARG A 32 0.80 5.31 -1.51
C ARG A 32 1.17 6.30 -0.41
N GLY A 33 2.29 6.03 0.24
CA GLY A 33 3.01 6.95 1.09
C GLY A 33 4.37 7.29 0.48
N GLU A 34 5.06 8.24 1.09
CA GLU A 34 6.42 8.61 0.70
C GLU A 34 7.32 8.62 1.93
N LEU A 35 8.52 8.06 1.78
CA LEU A 35 9.57 8.11 2.78
C LEU A 35 10.90 8.42 2.08
N PHE A 36 11.54 9.54 2.45
CA PHE A 36 12.80 10.00 1.84
C PHE A 36 12.80 10.08 0.31
N GLY A 37 11.66 10.42 -0.31
CA GLY A 37 11.51 10.47 -1.76
C GLY A 37 11.22 9.12 -2.43
N GLU A 38 11.16 8.03 -1.65
CA GLU A 38 10.76 6.71 -2.14
C GLU A 38 9.28 6.44 -1.86
N ALA A 39 8.58 5.87 -2.85
CA ALA A 39 7.19 5.49 -2.70
C ALA A 39 7.07 4.19 -1.91
N VAL A 40 6.25 4.22 -0.86
CA VAL A 40 5.90 3.06 -0.03
C VAL A 40 4.45 2.70 -0.30
N PHE A 41 4.18 1.42 -0.54
CA PHE A 41 2.84 0.98 -0.94
C PHE A 41 2.25 0.02 0.08
N ILE A 42 1.03 0.34 0.54
CA ILE A 42 0.22 -0.55 1.36
C ILE A 42 -1.06 -0.89 0.61
N ARG A 43 -1.45 -2.16 0.65
CA ARG A 43 -2.67 -2.67 0.05
C ARG A 43 -3.66 -2.98 1.15
N MET A 44 -4.92 -2.60 0.95
CA MET A 44 -6.04 -3.05 1.78
C MET A 44 -6.50 -4.42 1.28
N GLY A 45 -6.60 -5.37 2.18
CA GLY A 45 -7.13 -6.71 1.90
C GLY A 45 -8.65 -6.80 2.06
N ASP A 46 -9.18 -7.93 1.66
CA ASP A 46 -10.60 -8.28 1.70
C ASP A 46 -10.89 -9.13 2.96
N PHE A 47 -10.89 -8.49 4.13
CA PHE A 47 -11.05 -9.20 5.41
C PHE A 47 -12.47 -9.82 5.53
N PRO A 48 -12.62 -11.09 5.93
CA PRO A 48 -11.62 -11.95 6.59
C PRO A 48 -10.85 -12.90 5.67
N ASP A 49 -11.08 -12.86 4.35
CA ASP A 49 -10.41 -13.75 3.40
C ASP A 49 -8.93 -13.40 3.19
N GLU A 50 -8.59 -12.11 3.35
CA GLU A 50 -7.21 -11.59 3.38
C GLU A 50 -6.94 -10.79 4.66
N GLU A 51 -5.65 -10.63 4.99
CA GLU A 51 -5.22 -9.72 6.06
C GLU A 51 -5.65 -8.28 5.76
N ALA A 52 -6.02 -7.52 6.79
CA ALA A 52 -6.62 -6.19 6.61
C ALA A 52 -5.73 -5.25 5.80
N TYR A 53 -4.41 -5.33 6.01
CA TYR A 53 -3.42 -4.57 5.26
C TYR A 53 -2.17 -5.39 4.92
N SER A 54 -1.55 -5.09 3.79
CA SER A 54 -0.28 -5.68 3.36
C SER A 54 0.67 -4.59 2.83
N LEU A 55 1.84 -4.43 3.45
CA LEU A 55 2.92 -3.60 2.92
C LEU A 55 3.67 -4.39 1.83
N TYR A 56 3.86 -3.79 0.66
CA TYR A 56 4.69 -4.37 -0.38
C TYR A 56 6.17 -4.03 -0.15
N LEU A 57 7.01 -5.06 0.01
CA LEU A 57 8.45 -4.92 0.29
C LEU A 57 9.31 -4.95 -0.98
N GLY A 58 8.69 -5.22 -2.13
CA GLY A 58 9.38 -5.43 -3.40
C GLY A 58 9.73 -6.88 -3.70
N HIS A 59 9.92 -7.15 -4.98
CA HIS A 59 10.23 -8.47 -5.53
C HIS A 59 9.24 -9.58 -5.12
N GLY A 60 7.94 -9.24 -5.03
CA GLY A 60 6.90 -10.19 -4.63
C GLY A 60 6.86 -10.50 -3.12
N ARG A 61 7.62 -9.77 -2.30
CA ARG A 61 7.61 -9.92 -0.84
C ARG A 61 6.65 -8.94 -0.20
N TRP A 62 6.05 -9.39 0.90
CA TRP A 62 5.00 -8.66 1.60
C TRP A 62 5.18 -8.77 3.10
N MET A 63 4.66 -7.78 3.82
CA MET A 63 4.45 -7.85 5.26
C MET A 63 2.98 -7.59 5.55
N ASP A 64 2.34 -8.49 6.29
CA ASP A 64 0.90 -8.43 6.54
C ASP A 64 0.60 -7.85 7.94
N PHE A 65 -0.52 -7.14 8.03
CA PHE A 65 -0.96 -6.47 9.24
C PHE A 65 -2.47 -6.62 9.41
N THR A 66 -2.88 -7.09 10.58
CA THR A 66 -4.27 -6.99 11.03
C THR A 66 -4.61 -5.55 11.47
N ALA A 67 -3.59 -4.78 11.89
CA ALA A 67 -3.70 -3.35 12.19
C ALA A 67 -2.40 -2.63 11.83
N ILE A 68 -2.51 -1.44 11.24
CA ILE A 68 -1.34 -0.65 10.82
C ILE A 68 -0.54 -0.10 12.02
N PRO A 69 0.77 0.14 11.85
CA PRO A 69 1.58 0.88 12.81
C PRO A 69 0.93 2.20 13.26
N ARG A 70 1.00 2.50 14.56
CA ARG A 70 0.33 3.66 15.17
C ARG A 70 0.72 5.03 14.59
N ARG A 71 1.89 5.11 13.96
CA ARG A 71 2.42 6.34 13.37
C ARG A 71 1.98 6.53 11.93
N TRP A 72 1.32 5.55 11.34
CA TRP A 72 0.82 5.63 9.99
C TRP A 72 -0.63 6.11 9.99
N THR A 73 -0.94 6.94 9.01
CA THR A 73 -2.30 7.37 8.72
C THR A 73 -2.70 6.79 7.38
N ILE A 74 -3.90 6.20 7.27
CA ILE A 74 -4.49 5.82 5.99
C ILE A 74 -5.66 6.75 5.70
N THR A 75 -5.61 7.43 4.56
CA THR A 75 -6.65 8.36 4.13
C THR A 75 -7.24 7.91 2.80
N THR A 76 -8.47 7.44 2.85
CA THR A 76 -9.34 7.35 1.67
C THR A 76 -10.16 8.64 1.60
N PRO A 77 -10.09 9.42 0.51
CA PRO A 77 -10.95 10.58 0.33
C PRO A 77 -12.44 10.20 0.40
N PRO A 78 -13.35 11.11 0.78
CA PRO A 78 -14.79 10.81 0.85
C PRO A 78 -15.41 10.30 -0.46
N GLY A 79 -14.80 10.63 -1.59
CA GLY A 79 -15.19 10.13 -2.92
C GLY A 79 -14.62 8.76 -3.29
N GLY A 80 -13.85 8.12 -2.41
CA GLY A 80 -13.16 6.86 -2.69
C GLY A 80 -11.97 7.04 -3.63
N TRP A 81 -11.68 5.99 -4.39
CA TRP A 81 -10.72 6.03 -5.49
C TRP A 81 -11.33 6.73 -6.72
N PRO A 82 -10.51 7.40 -7.55
CA PRO A 82 -10.98 7.96 -8.81
C PRO A 82 -11.56 6.87 -9.73
N PRO A 83 -12.56 7.18 -10.58
CA PRO A 83 -13.12 6.20 -11.53
C PRO A 83 -12.13 5.78 -12.63
N THR A 84 -10.99 6.45 -12.74
CA THR A 84 -9.88 6.09 -13.62
C THR A 84 -8.91 5.10 -12.98
N ALA A 85 -9.02 4.85 -11.67
CA ALA A 85 -8.19 3.87 -11.00
C ALA A 85 -8.48 2.47 -11.53
N ARG A 86 -7.44 1.68 -11.73
CA ARG A 86 -7.57 0.31 -12.20
C ARG A 86 -8.12 -0.56 -11.07
N PRO A 87 -9.00 -1.52 -11.38
CA PRO A 87 -9.52 -2.45 -10.39
C PRO A 87 -8.42 -3.22 -9.66
N ARG A 88 -8.71 -3.64 -8.43
CA ARG A 88 -7.79 -4.48 -7.64
C ARG A 88 -7.50 -5.79 -8.38
N LEU A 89 -6.22 -6.16 -8.42
CA LEU A 89 -5.78 -7.51 -8.78
C LEU A 89 -5.65 -8.39 -7.53
N ALA A 90 -5.55 -9.71 -7.72
CA ALA A 90 -5.22 -10.64 -6.66
C ALA A 90 -3.86 -10.32 -6.01
N LYS A 91 -3.66 -10.73 -4.76
CA LYS A 91 -2.39 -10.50 -4.05
C LYS A 91 -1.24 -11.16 -4.81
N GLY A 92 -0.19 -10.40 -5.11
CA GLY A 92 0.98 -10.87 -5.86
C GLY A 92 0.91 -10.62 -7.37
N GLU A 93 -0.24 -10.22 -7.90
CA GLU A 93 -0.40 -9.76 -9.27
C GLU A 93 -0.21 -8.25 -9.37
N PHE A 94 0.37 -7.78 -10.47
CA PHE A 94 0.66 -6.36 -10.73
C PHE A 94 0.22 -6.00 -12.15
N HIS A 95 -0.24 -4.77 -12.33
CA HIS A 95 -0.46 -4.23 -13.67
C HIS A 95 0.89 -3.89 -14.32
N GLU A 96 1.05 -4.24 -15.60
CA GLU A 96 2.24 -3.92 -16.42
C GLU A 96 2.27 -2.46 -16.89
#